data_AF-A0A645GDT1-F1
#
_entry.id   AF-A0A645GDT1-F1
#
_cell.length_a   1.000
_cell.length_b   1.000
_cell.length_c   1.000
_cell.angle_alpha   90.00
_cell.angle_beta   90.00
_cell.angle_gamma   90.00
#
_symmetry.space_group_name_H-M   'P 1'
#
loop_
_entity.id
_entity.type
_entity.pdbx_description
1 polymer ?
#
loop_
_entity_poly.entity_id
_entity_poly.type
_entity_poly.pdbx_seq_one_letter_code
_entity_poly.pdbx_strand_id
1 'polypeptide(L)' 'MYAKLTDKNIERLKMPIKSNGMDIFTNDENIIIANGYKPVVYADMPSEDAVSHWEETDTSITQVWEVIQEGVTE' A
#
# COMPACT_ATOMS: atom_id res chain seq x y z
N MET A 1 -2.91 -5.73 -6.76
CA MET A 1 -2.85 -4.29 -7.07
C MET A 1 -1.43 -3.80 -6.78
N TYR A 2 -0.92 -2.80 -7.49
CA TYR A 2 0.34 -2.14 -7.17
C TYR A 2 0.12 -0.71 -6.69
N ALA A 3 0.92 -0.24 -5.75
CA ALA A 3 0.85 1.12 -5.23
C ALA A 3 2.19 1.59 -4.65
N LYS A 4 2.24 2.89 -4.32
CA LYS A 4 3.24 3.50 -3.46
C LYS A 4 2.61 3.91 -2.14
N LEU A 5 3.38 3.93 -1.07
CA LEU A 5 2.97 4.50 0.20
C LEU A 5 3.57 5.91 0.31
N THR A 6 2.71 6.94 0.25
CA THR A 6 3.10 8.35 0.39
C THR A 6 2.34 8.94 1.56
N ASP A 7 3.03 9.49 2.57
CA ASP A 7 2.40 10.13 3.73
C ASP A 7 1.28 9.27 4.37
N LYS A 8 1.56 7.97 4.57
CA LYS A 8 0.61 6.96 5.08
C LYS A 8 -0.61 6.66 4.19
N ASN A 9 -0.62 7.16 2.95
CA ASN A 9 -1.69 6.95 1.97
C ASN A 9 -1.22 6.09 0.80
N ILE A 10 -2.14 5.25 0.30
CA ILE A 10 -1.90 4.40 -0.87
C ILE A 10 -2.14 5.20 -2.16
N GLU A 11 -1.06 5.39 -2.91
CA GLU A 11 -1.12 5.88 -4.28
C GLU A 11 -1.14 4.71 -5.25
N ARG A 12 -2.35 4.32 -5.67
CA ARG A 12 -2.55 3.24 -6.64
C ARG A 12 -1.79 3.52 -7.93
N LEU A 13 -1.20 2.48 -8.51
CA LEU A 13 -0.61 2.52 -9.85
C LEU A 13 -1.64 3.06 -10.85
N LYS A 14 -1.25 4.11 -11.57
CA LYS A 14 -2.00 4.71 -12.68
C LYS A 14 -1.10 4.72 -13.90
N MET A 15 -1.70 4.51 -15.07
CA MET A 15 -1.00 4.62 -16.35
C MET A 15 -1.24 6.01 -16.95
N PRO A 16 -0.22 6.60 -17.61
CA PRO A 16 1.15 6.12 -17.67
C PRO A 16 1.89 6.29 -16.33
N ILE A 17 2.92 5.46 -16.11
CA ILE A 17 3.89 5.71 -15.06
C ILE A 17 4.76 6.89 -15.52
N LYS A 18 4.72 7.99 -14.78
CA LYS A 18 5.57 9.16 -15.02
C LYS A 18 6.93 8.92 -14.39
N SER A 19 7.96 8.75 -15.21
CA SER A 19 9.32 8.48 -14.74
C SER A 19 10.34 9.23 -15.60
N ASN A 20 11.18 10.04 -14.96
CA ASN A 20 12.24 10.81 -15.63
C ASN A 20 11.75 11.64 -16.83
N GLY A 21 10.55 12.24 -16.73
CA GLY A 21 9.96 13.03 -17.81
C GLY A 21 9.38 12.23 -18.97
N MET A 22 9.33 10.89 -18.86
CA MET A 22 8.72 10.00 -19.84
C MET A 22 7.44 9.36 -19.30
N ASP A 23 6.51 9.10 -20.21
CA ASP A 23 5.31 8.33 -19.96
C ASP A 23 5.56 6.86 -20.32
N ILE A 24 5.54 5.98 -19.32
CA ILE A 24 5.74 4.54 -19.50
C ILE A 24 4.38 3.83 -19.42
N PHE A 25 3.99 3.16 -20.51
CA PHE A 25 2.83 2.28 -20.57
C PHE A 25 3.31 0.84 -20.53
N THR A 26 3.02 0.13 -19.45
CA THR A 26 3.53 -1.23 -19.24
C THR A 26 2.59 -2.05 -18.37
N ASN A 27 2.67 -3.38 -18.50
CA ASN A 27 2.13 -4.35 -17.56
C ASN A 27 3.25 -5.25 -16.98
N ASP A 28 4.51 -4.97 -17.31
CA ASP A 28 5.67 -5.71 -16.80
C ASP A 28 5.90 -5.33 -15.33
N GLU A 29 5.77 -6.34 -14.47
CA GLU A 29 5.96 -6.22 -13.03
C GLU A 29 7.35 -5.71 -12.66
N ASN A 30 8.40 -6.11 -13.38
CA ASN A 30 9.76 -5.65 -13.10
C ASN A 30 9.90 -4.15 -13.35
N ILE A 31 9.23 -3.63 -14.39
CA ILE A 31 9.23 -2.18 -14.67
C ILE A 31 8.41 -1.45 -13.61
N ILE A 32 7.28 -2.00 -13.19
CA ILE A 32 6.44 -1.42 -12.14
C ILE A 32 7.23 -1.32 -10.81
N ILE A 33 7.90 -2.41 -10.40
CA ILE A 33 8.74 -2.47 -9.20
C ILE A 33 9.94 -1.54 -9.31
N ALA A 34 10.62 -1.49 -10.46
CA ALA A 34 11.74 -0.58 -10.69
C ALA A 34 11.34 0.91 -10.58
N ASN A 35 10.05 1.22 -10.76
CA ASN A 35 9.50 2.57 -10.55
C ASN A 35 9.01 2.81 -9.11
N GLY A 36 9.33 1.91 -8.17
CA GLY A 36 9.04 2.01 -6.74
C GLY A 36 7.64 1.60 -6.34
N TYR A 37 6.86 0.98 -7.24
CA TYR A 37 5.56 0.42 -6.88
C TYR A 37 5.73 -0.96 -6.26
N LYS A 38 4.90 -1.28 -5.26
CA LYS A 38 4.90 -2.58 -4.59
C LYS A 38 3.51 -3.22 -4.64
N PRO A 39 3.42 -4.56 -4.61
CA PRO A 39 2.14 -5.24 -4.49
C PRO A 39 1.48 -4.85 -3.17
N VAL A 40 0.18 -4.57 -3.22
CA VAL A 40 -0.66 -4.28 -2.06
C VAL A 40 -1.34 -5.56 -1.60
N VAL A 41 -1.12 -5.92 -0.33
CA VAL A 41 -1.74 -7.04 0.35
C VAL A 41 -2.81 -6.50 1.29
N TYR A 42 -4.06 -6.90 1.07
CA TYR A 42 -5.19 -6.54 1.93
C TYR A 42 -5.36 -7.60 3.01
N ALA A 43 -5.81 -7.17 4.19
CA ALA A 43 -6.15 -8.04 5.30
C ALA A 43 -7.64 -7.86 5.64
N ASP A 44 -8.28 -8.94 6.04
CA ASP A 44 -9.68 -8.89 6.46
C ASP A 44 -9.82 -8.07 7.75
N MET A 45 -10.86 -7.25 7.80
CA MET A 45 -11.16 -6.42 8.98
C MET A 45 -11.54 -7.32 10.16
N PRO A 46 -10.80 -7.27 11.28
CA PRO A 46 -11.05 -8.18 12.40
C PRO A 46 -12.29 -7.82 13.22
N SER A 47 -12.67 -6.54 13.28
CA SER A 47 -13.82 -6.02 14.03
C SER A 47 -14.23 -4.64 13.52
N GLU A 48 -15.45 -4.19 13.83
CA GLU A 48 -15.93 -2.84 13.46
C GLU A 48 -15.14 -1.71 14.15
N ASP A 49 -14.59 -1.97 15.34
CA ASP A 49 -13.78 -1.00 16.11
C ASP A 49 -12.31 -0.97 15.68
N ALA A 50 -11.94 -1.72 14.64
CA ALA A 50 -10.56 -1.74 14.16
C ALA A 50 -10.29 -0.55 13.24
N VAL A 51 -9.13 0.09 13.43
CA VAL A 51 -8.64 1.13 12.53
C VAL A 51 -7.55 0.54 11.65
N SER A 52 -7.64 0.80 10.34
CA SER A 52 -6.63 0.34 9.39
C SER A 52 -5.54 1.37 9.17
N HIS A 53 -4.31 0.90 9.02
CA HIS A 53 -3.19 1.65 8.48
C HIS A 53 -2.41 0.82 7.46
N TRP A 54 -1.43 1.46 6.83
CA TRP A 54 -0.57 0.84 5.82
C TRP A 54 0.85 0.74 6.33
N GLU A 55 1.44 -0.44 6.20
CA GLU A 55 2.85 -0.69 6.48
C GLU A 55 3.56 -1.11 5.19
N GLU A 56 4.79 -0.64 5.03
CA GLU A 56 5.62 -0.93 3.86
C GLU A 56 6.84 -1.75 4.26
N THR A 57 7.05 -2.86 3.54
CA THR A 57 8.27 -3.66 3.58
C THR A 57 9.07 -3.44 2.30
N ASP A 58 10.25 -4.05 2.18
CA ASP A 58 11.05 -3.99 0.95
C ASP A 58 10.28 -4.55 -0.26
N THR A 59 9.36 -5.48 -0.05
CA THR A 59 8.70 -6.25 -1.12
C THR A 59 7.22 -5.97 -1.28
N SER A 60 6.54 -5.39 -0.30
CA SER A 60 5.08 -5.21 -0.32
C SER A 60 4.60 -4.03 0.52
N ILE A 61 3.37 -3.60 0.27
CA ILE A 61 2.61 -2.74 1.17
C ILE A 61 1.45 -3.55 1.71
N THR A 62 1.31 -3.63 3.03
CA THR A 62 0.32 -4.48 3.68
C THR A 62 -0.65 -3.62 4.48
N GLN A 63 -1.95 -3.94 4.39
CA GLN A 63 -2.96 -3.39 5.27
C GLN A 63 -2.85 -4.05 6.64
N VAL A 64 -2.72 -3.24 7.67
CA VAL A 64 -2.70 -3.68 9.07
C VAL A 64 -3.90 -3.09 9.79
N TRP A 65 -4.48 -3.87 10.69
CA TRP A 65 -5.62 -3.49 11.51
C TRP A 65 -5.22 -3.44 12.97
N GLU A 66 -5.48 -2.31 13.62
CA GLU A 66 -5.33 -2.15 15.07
C GLU A 66 -6.71 -2.13 15.71
N VAL A 67 -6.96 -3.08 16.62
CA VAL A 67 -8.18 -3.10 17.41
C VAL A 67 -8.05 -2.06 18.51
N ILE A 68 -8.91 -1.04 18.48
CA ILE A 68 -9.00 -0.10 19.59
C ILE A 68 -9.74 -0.81 20.72
N GLN A 69 -8.99 -1.39 21.65
CA GLN A 69 -9.59 -1.82 22.92
C GLN A 69 -9.84 -0.56 23.75
N GLU A 70 -11.11 -0.16 23.86
CA GLU A 70 -11.50 0.80 24.89
C GLU A 70 -11.25 0.20 26.27
N GLY A 71 -10.10 0.54 26.87
CA GLY A 71 -9.84 0.45 28.30
C GLY A 71 -9.77 -0.95 28.92
N VAL A 72 -8.55 -1.50 29.00
CA VAL A 72 -8.14 -2.23 30.20
C VAL A 72 -6.86 -1.59 30.73
N THR A 73 -7.02 -0.45 31.39
CA THR A 73 -6.12 -0.06 32.48
C THR A 73 -6.50 -0.92 33.68
N GLU A 74 -5.64 -1.89 34.04
CA GLU A 74 -5.64 -2.53 35.35
C GLU A 74 -5.38 -1.52 36.48
#